data_AF-A0A1M7Q6Q9-F1
#
_entry.id   AF-A0A1M7Q6Q9-F1
#
_cell.length_a   1.000
_cell.length_b   1.000
_cell.length_c   1.000
_cell.angle_alpha   90.00
_cell.angle_beta   90.00
_cell.angle_gamma   90.00
#
_symmetry.space_group_name_H-M   'P 1'
#
loop_
_entity.id
_entity.type
_entity.pdbx_description
1 polymer ?
#
loop_
_entity_poly.entity_id
_entity_poly.type
_entity_poly.pdbx_seq_one_letter_code
_entity_poly.pdbx_strand_id
1 'polypeptide(L)'
;MTYRMSIVACCFLAVWLIGGLFVGIGGLVKLNADEAIENINKKKDDLLKRPMDPIKTEKGLTITDQYMYAIYNEQEGLERYFEWTIVLPKFAALVITAMSFGLLGGLVNIFKDLATGKTPISEARYVTMPVLGILTGLVVLGLTYVLPTALTKDTGEIRPLTLVFLCLFCGITTEKFYAKIDSFFDKLITGK
;
A
#
# COMPACT_ATOMS: atom_id res chain seq x y z
N MET A 1 2.55 -38.30 0.44
CA MET A 1 2.35 -37.21 1.42
C MET A 1 2.71 -35.84 0.83
N THR A 2 3.68 -35.77 -0.08
CA THR A 2 4.16 -34.58 -0.81
C THR A 2 3.09 -33.83 -1.61
N TYR A 3 2.20 -34.53 -2.33
CA TYR A 3 1.19 -33.86 -3.19
C TYR A 3 0.16 -33.02 -2.42
N ARG A 4 -0.27 -33.48 -1.24
CA ARG A 4 -1.22 -32.74 -0.38
C ARG A 4 -0.59 -31.46 0.16
N MET A 5 0.70 -31.49 0.50
CA MET A 5 1.42 -30.30 0.97
C MET A 5 1.60 -29.25 -0.12
N SER A 6 1.83 -29.67 -1.37
CA SER A 6 1.94 -28.73 -2.51
C SER A 6 0.63 -28.00 -2.80
N ILE A 7 -0.52 -28.68 -2.75
CA ILE A 7 -1.82 -28.03 -2.97
C ILE A 7 -2.09 -26.99 -1.89
N VAL A 8 -1.87 -27.33 -0.62
CA VAL A 8 -2.06 -26.41 0.50
C VAL A 8 -1.18 -25.17 0.34
N ALA A 9 0.10 -25.35 0.01
CA ALA A 9 1.01 -24.23 -0.23
C ALA A 9 0.53 -23.31 -1.37
N CYS A 10 0.07 -23.88 -2.49
CA CYS A 10 -0.51 -23.10 -3.59
C CYS A 10 -1.74 -22.30 -3.16
N CYS A 11 -2.65 -22.91 -2.40
CA CYS A 11 -3.83 -22.22 -1.89
C CYS A 11 -3.45 -21.04 -0.98
N PHE A 12 -2.49 -21.22 -0.06
CA PHE A 12 -2.01 -20.14 0.78
C PHE A 12 -1.38 -19.01 -0.04
N LEU A 13 -0.51 -19.33 -1.00
CA LEU A 13 0.13 -18.32 -1.86
C LEU A 13 -0.90 -17.56 -2.69
N ALA A 14 -1.93 -18.23 -3.21
CA ALA A 14 -3.02 -17.60 -3.94
C ALA A 14 -3.84 -16.65 -3.05
N VAL A 15 -4.18 -17.08 -1.83
CA VAL A 15 -4.89 -16.24 -0.85
C VAL A 15 -4.06 -15.01 -0.49
N TRP A 16 -2.76 -15.18 -0.21
CA TRP A 16 -1.87 -14.07 0.08
C TRP A 16 -1.74 -13.10 -1.09
N LEU A 17 -1.62 -13.61 -2.32
CA LEU A 17 -1.49 -12.79 -3.51
C LEU A 17 -2.76 -11.98 -3.78
N ILE A 18 -3.92 -12.64 -3.81
CA ILE A 18 -5.21 -12.00 -4.10
C ILE A 18 -5.57 -11.03 -2.96
N GLY A 19 -5.44 -11.48 -1.71
CA GLY A 19 -5.73 -10.65 -0.54
C GLY A 19 -4.82 -9.44 -0.45
N GLY A 20 -3.50 -9.64 -0.59
CA GLY A 20 -2.52 -8.55 -0.59
C GLY A 20 -2.74 -7.56 -1.73
N LEU A 21 -3.05 -8.04 -2.93
CA LEU A 21 -3.33 -7.17 -4.08
C LEU A 21 -4.62 -6.37 -3.88
N PHE A 22 -5.71 -7.03 -3.46
CA PHE A 22 -7.00 -6.38 -3.24
C PHE A 22 -6.91 -5.31 -2.14
N VAL A 23 -6.33 -5.66 -1.01
CA VAL A 23 -6.17 -4.76 0.15
C VAL A 23 -5.18 -3.64 -0.16
N GLY A 24 -4.07 -3.94 -0.84
CA GLY A 24 -3.06 -2.95 -1.23
C GLY A 24 -3.56 -1.95 -2.26
N ILE A 25 -4.28 -2.40 -3.29
CA ILE A 25 -4.90 -1.51 -4.28
C ILE A 25 -5.99 -0.66 -3.62
N GLY A 26 -6.85 -1.25 -2.78
CA GLY A 26 -7.88 -0.48 -2.07
C GLY A 26 -7.29 0.65 -1.23
N GLY A 27 -6.25 0.35 -0.44
CA GLY A 27 -5.52 1.37 0.32
C GLY A 27 -4.90 2.45 -0.57
N LEU A 28 -4.26 2.06 -1.69
CA LEU A 28 -3.66 3.01 -2.64
C LEU A 28 -4.70 3.93 -3.30
N VAL A 29 -5.82 3.38 -3.77
CA VAL A 29 -6.90 4.16 -4.39
C VAL A 29 -7.48 5.15 -3.38
N LYS A 30 -7.69 4.73 -2.13
CA LYS A 30 -8.14 5.61 -1.04
C LYS A 30 -7.18 6.78 -0.81
N LEU A 31 -5.88 6.52 -0.78
CA LEU A 31 -4.87 7.57 -0.59
C LEU A 31 -4.84 8.56 -1.77
N ASN A 32 -4.92 8.05 -2.99
CA ASN A 32 -4.97 8.90 -4.18
C ASN A 32 -6.24 9.77 -4.22
N ALA A 33 -7.39 9.21 -3.85
CA ALA A 33 -8.65 9.95 -3.75
C ALA A 33 -8.59 11.02 -2.65
N ASP A 34 -8.00 10.72 -1.49
CA ASP A 34 -7.82 11.70 -0.42
C ASP A 34 -6.92 12.86 -0.86
N GLU A 35 -5.83 12.58 -1.58
CA GLU A 35 -4.97 13.62 -2.18
C GLU A 35 -5.71 14.43 -3.25
N ALA A 36 -6.52 13.79 -4.09
CA ALA A 36 -7.33 14.48 -5.10
C ALA A 36 -8.36 15.42 -4.43
N ILE A 37 -9.07 14.94 -3.40
CA ILE A 37 -10.03 15.73 -2.63
C ILE A 37 -9.34 16.90 -1.93
N GLU A 38 -8.15 16.69 -1.35
CA GLU A 38 -7.39 17.78 -0.75
C GLU A 38 -7.01 18.86 -1.78
N ASN A 39 -6.62 18.45 -2.99
CA ASN A 39 -6.33 19.37 -4.10
C ASN A 39 -7.57 20.09 -4.62
N ILE A 40 -8.74 19.43 -4.60
CA ILE A 40 -10.04 20.06 -4.91
C ILE A 40 -10.39 21.10 -3.84
N ASN A 41 -10.20 20.76 -2.56
CA ASN A 41 -10.43 21.67 -1.43
C ASN A 41 -9.56 22.94 -1.51
N LYS A 42 -8.31 22.81 -1.97
CA LYS A 42 -7.42 23.97 -2.22
C LYS A 42 -7.96 24.91 -3.31
N LYS A 43 -8.82 24.42 -4.21
CA LYS A 43 -9.44 25.18 -5.31
C LYS A 43 -10.92 25.50 -5.08
N LYS A 44 -11.41 25.32 -3.85
CA LYS A 44 -12.83 25.42 -3.51
C LYS A 44 -13.48 26.72 -3.99
N ASP A 45 -12.85 27.85 -3.72
CA ASP A 45 -13.42 29.17 -4.04
C ASP A 45 -13.55 29.43 -5.55
N ASP A 46 -12.69 28.81 -6.36
CA ASP A 46 -12.75 28.89 -7.82
C ASP A 46 -13.81 27.96 -8.41
N LEU A 47 -13.98 26.77 -7.81
CA LEU A 47 -14.94 25.75 -8.26
C LEU A 47 -16.37 26.10 -7.89
N LEU A 48 -16.60 26.73 -6.73
CA LEU A 48 -17.93 27.18 -6.30
C LEU A 48 -18.51 28.28 -7.20
N LYS A 49 -17.65 29.08 -7.86
CA LYS A 49 -18.08 30.18 -8.73
C LYS A 49 -18.44 29.73 -10.14
N ARG A 50 -18.18 28.47 -10.49
CA ARG A 50 -18.46 27.92 -11.82
C ARG A 50 -19.83 27.24 -11.80
N PRO A 51 -20.87 27.84 -12.40
CA PRO A 51 -22.16 27.20 -12.50
C PRO A 51 -22.04 25.95 -13.38
N MET A 52 -22.77 24.90 -13.00
CA MET A 52 -22.86 23.66 -13.74
C MET A 52 -24.34 23.32 -13.93
N ASP A 53 -24.69 22.73 -15.07
CA ASP A 53 -26.03 22.18 -15.24
C ASP A 53 -26.26 21.07 -14.22
N PRO A 54 -27.42 21.02 -13.56
CA PRO A 54 -27.68 20.04 -12.50
C PRO A 54 -27.57 18.61 -13.04
N ILE A 55 -26.68 17.84 -12.45
CA ILE A 55 -26.52 16.40 -12.74
C ILE A 55 -27.21 15.60 -11.65
N LYS A 56 -27.98 14.59 -12.04
CA LYS A 56 -28.48 13.56 -11.13
C LYS A 56 -27.49 12.40 -11.08
N THR A 57 -26.99 12.09 -9.90
CA THR A 57 -26.11 10.93 -9.68
C THR A 57 -26.91 9.62 -9.72
N GLU A 58 -26.21 8.48 -9.78
CA GLU A 58 -26.85 7.15 -9.70
C GLU A 58 -27.68 6.96 -8.42
N LYS A 59 -27.30 7.66 -7.33
CA LYS A 59 -28.01 7.68 -6.04
C LYS A 59 -29.18 8.69 -6.00
N GLY A 60 -29.47 9.38 -7.11
CA GLY A 60 -30.55 10.36 -7.21
C GLY A 60 -30.24 11.72 -6.56
N LEU A 61 -28.99 11.98 -6.17
CA LEU A 61 -28.57 13.27 -5.64
C LEU A 61 -28.45 14.28 -6.79
N THR A 62 -29.02 15.47 -6.62
CA THR A 62 -28.87 16.55 -7.59
C THR A 62 -27.68 17.40 -7.18
N ILE A 63 -26.64 17.39 -8.00
CA ILE A 63 -25.43 18.19 -7.79
C ILE A 63 -25.51 19.40 -8.72
N THR A 64 -25.47 20.59 -8.15
CA THR A 64 -25.59 21.88 -8.87
C THR A 64 -24.27 22.63 -8.99
N ASP A 65 -23.26 22.23 -8.22
CA ASP A 65 -21.98 22.91 -8.15
C ASP A 65 -20.81 21.99 -8.58
N GLN A 66 -19.85 22.57 -9.30
CA GLN A 66 -18.73 21.82 -9.84
C GLN A 66 -17.82 21.23 -8.74
N TYR A 67 -17.82 21.83 -7.55
CA TYR A 67 -17.01 21.39 -6.42
C TYR A 67 -17.52 20.05 -5.85
N MET A 68 -18.81 19.95 -5.54
CA MET A 68 -19.45 18.74 -5.07
C MET A 68 -19.42 17.64 -6.13
N TYR A 69 -19.54 18.01 -7.41
CA TYR A 69 -19.40 17.05 -8.51
C TYR A 69 -18.00 16.45 -8.55
N ALA A 70 -16.96 17.29 -8.42
CA ALA A 70 -15.57 16.82 -8.41
C ALA A 70 -15.29 15.88 -7.23
N ILE A 71 -15.77 16.20 -6.02
CA ILE A 71 -15.63 15.31 -4.86
C ILE A 71 -16.37 14.00 -5.07
N TYR A 72 -17.62 14.06 -5.55
CA TYR A 72 -18.43 12.87 -5.79
C TYR A 72 -17.77 11.93 -6.80
N ASN A 73 -17.25 12.48 -7.91
CA ASN A 73 -16.59 11.70 -8.96
C ASN A 73 -15.34 10.95 -8.44
N GLU A 74 -14.57 11.55 -7.53
CA GLU A 74 -13.43 10.87 -6.89
C GLU A 74 -13.88 9.76 -5.91
N GLN A 75 -15.05 9.91 -5.28
CA GLN A 75 -15.58 8.96 -4.30
C GLN A 75 -16.35 7.79 -4.93
N GLU A 76 -17.00 7.99 -6.08
CA GLU A 76 -17.84 6.98 -6.73
C GLU A 76 -17.08 5.69 -7.06
N GLY A 77 -15.83 5.82 -7.52
CA GLY A 77 -14.96 4.67 -7.78
C GLY A 77 -14.61 3.88 -6.51
N LEU A 78 -14.43 4.56 -5.38
CA LEU A 78 -14.17 3.93 -4.08
C LEU A 78 -15.41 3.21 -3.57
N GLU A 79 -16.57 3.85 -3.65
CA GLU A 79 -17.85 3.28 -3.20
C GLU A 79 -18.20 1.99 -3.94
N ARG A 80 -17.85 1.90 -5.24
CA ARG A 80 -18.21 0.75 -6.06
C ARG A 80 -17.36 -0.49 -5.81
N TYR A 81 -16.06 -0.33 -5.57
CA TYR A 81 -15.10 -1.46 -5.54
C TYR A 81 -14.40 -1.64 -4.20
N PHE A 82 -14.31 -0.59 -3.39
CA PHE A 82 -13.50 -0.55 -2.17
C PHE A 82 -14.24 0.17 -1.03
N GLU A 83 -15.54 -0.09 -0.86
CA GLU A 83 -16.39 0.57 0.14
C GLU A 83 -15.79 0.54 1.55
N TRP A 84 -15.15 -0.56 1.92
CA TRP A 84 -14.46 -0.73 3.21
C TRP A 84 -13.37 0.31 3.48
N THR A 85 -12.81 0.93 2.44
CA THR A 85 -11.74 1.93 2.57
C THR A 85 -12.25 3.31 2.93
N ILE A 86 -13.54 3.60 2.71
CA ILE A 86 -14.12 4.95 2.87
C ILE A 86 -14.03 5.41 4.33
N VAL A 87 -14.28 4.49 5.26
CA VAL A 87 -14.25 4.76 6.70
C VAL A 87 -12.84 4.77 7.29
N LEU A 88 -11.81 4.43 6.50
CA LEU A 88 -10.45 4.35 7.00
C LEU A 88 -9.80 5.74 7.08
N PRO A 89 -9.16 6.08 8.21
CA PRO A 89 -8.32 7.27 8.27
C PRO A 89 -7.10 7.11 7.34
N LYS A 90 -6.62 8.23 6.77
CA LYS A 90 -5.46 8.28 5.84
C LYS A 90 -4.26 7.46 6.34
N PHE A 91 -3.94 7.55 7.63
CA PHE A 91 -2.86 6.78 8.23
C PHE A 91 -3.09 5.26 8.23
N ALA A 92 -4.31 4.79 8.53
CA ALA A 92 -4.62 3.37 8.46
C ALA A 92 -4.53 2.84 7.03
N ALA A 93 -5.01 3.62 6.05
CA ALA A 93 -4.87 3.27 4.63
C ALA A 93 -3.39 3.16 4.22
N LEU A 94 -2.51 4.05 4.69
CA LEU A 94 -1.06 3.96 4.48
C LEU A 94 -0.45 2.71 5.09
N VAL A 95 -0.77 2.40 6.34
CA VAL A 95 -0.27 1.20 7.04
C VAL A 95 -0.68 -0.07 6.28
N ILE A 96 -1.96 -0.17 5.93
CA ILE A 96 -2.52 -1.32 5.19
C ILE A 96 -1.87 -1.46 3.81
N THR A 97 -1.67 -0.35 3.11
CA THR A 97 -0.97 -0.31 1.82
C THR A 97 0.46 -0.82 1.97
N ALA A 98 1.22 -0.28 2.92
CA ALA A 98 2.62 -0.65 3.17
C ALA A 98 2.76 -2.14 3.52
N MET A 99 1.91 -2.64 4.42
CA MET A 99 1.85 -4.07 4.79
C MET A 99 1.58 -4.95 3.57
N SER A 100 0.59 -4.57 2.76
CA SER A 100 0.17 -5.35 1.59
C SER A 100 1.25 -5.40 0.52
N PHE A 101 1.89 -4.28 0.19
CA PHE A 101 2.96 -4.28 -0.81
C PHE A 101 4.26 -4.91 -0.29
N GLY A 102 4.54 -4.79 1.00
CA GLY A 102 5.63 -5.54 1.64
C GLY A 102 5.41 -7.05 1.54
N LEU A 103 4.18 -7.51 1.81
CA LEU A 103 3.78 -8.90 1.63
C LEU A 103 3.94 -9.38 0.19
N LEU A 104 3.45 -8.59 -0.78
CA LEU A 104 3.58 -8.90 -2.21
C LEU A 104 5.05 -9.02 -2.62
N GLY A 105 5.91 -8.16 -2.09
CA GLY A 105 7.36 -8.28 -2.30
C GLY A 105 7.92 -9.61 -1.77
N GLY A 106 7.52 -10.01 -0.56
CA GLY A 106 7.88 -11.31 0.01
C GLY A 106 7.40 -12.50 -0.84
N LEU A 107 6.19 -12.42 -1.40
CA LEU A 107 5.67 -13.43 -2.33
C LEU A 107 6.47 -13.50 -3.62
N VAL A 108 6.86 -12.36 -4.20
CA VAL A 108 7.71 -12.32 -5.40
C VAL A 108 9.05 -13.01 -5.15
N ASN A 109 9.62 -12.84 -3.95
CA ASN A 109 10.85 -13.56 -3.59
C ASN A 109 10.64 -15.09 -3.56
N ILE A 110 9.53 -15.55 -2.97
CA ILE A 110 9.17 -16.98 -2.99
C ILE A 110 9.01 -17.49 -4.44
N PHE A 111 8.26 -16.77 -5.28
CA PHE A 111 8.07 -17.16 -6.68
C PHE A 111 9.38 -17.20 -7.46
N LYS A 112 10.29 -16.27 -7.19
CA LYS A 112 11.63 -16.26 -7.77
C LYS A 112 12.43 -17.49 -7.34
N ASP A 113 12.43 -17.86 -6.06
CA ASP A 113 13.18 -19.01 -5.57
C ASP A 113 12.60 -20.34 -6.10
N LEU A 114 11.27 -20.43 -6.25
CA LEU A 114 10.60 -21.56 -6.90
C LEU A 114 10.94 -21.64 -8.40
N ALA A 115 10.85 -20.53 -9.12
CA ALA A 115 11.10 -20.47 -10.56
C ALA A 115 12.57 -20.74 -10.92
N THR A 116 13.50 -20.36 -10.05
CA THR A 116 14.93 -20.64 -10.22
C THR A 116 15.35 -22.03 -9.72
N GLY A 117 14.40 -22.83 -9.19
CA GLY A 117 14.66 -24.17 -8.69
C GLY A 117 15.56 -24.22 -7.44
N LYS A 118 15.73 -23.09 -6.75
CA LYS A 118 16.56 -23.02 -5.53
C LYS A 118 15.94 -23.77 -4.36
N THR A 119 14.61 -23.78 -4.29
CA THR A 119 13.86 -24.40 -3.20
C THR A 119 12.68 -25.18 -3.79
N PRO A 120 12.44 -26.44 -3.39
CA PRO A 120 11.24 -27.16 -3.79
C PRO A 120 10.00 -26.57 -3.08
N ILE A 121 8.82 -26.71 -3.69
CA ILE A 121 7.56 -26.16 -3.16
C ILE A 121 7.22 -26.68 -1.76
N SER A 122 7.64 -27.89 -1.41
CA SER A 122 7.44 -28.49 -0.09
C SER A 122 8.22 -27.81 1.02
N GLU A 123 9.30 -27.09 0.68
CA GLU A 123 10.17 -26.38 1.63
C GLU A 123 10.00 -24.86 1.53
N ALA A 124 9.10 -24.40 0.65
CA ALA A 124 8.81 -22.99 0.49
C ALA A 124 8.24 -22.41 1.79
N ARG A 125 8.77 -21.26 2.21
CA ARG A 125 8.36 -20.55 3.42
C ARG A 125 7.10 -19.71 3.19
N TYR A 126 6.00 -20.34 2.78
CA TYR A 126 4.76 -19.67 2.33
C TYR A 126 3.98 -18.90 3.42
N VAL A 127 4.38 -18.98 4.70
CA VAL A 127 3.83 -18.16 5.80
C VAL A 127 4.85 -17.14 6.29
N THR A 128 6.07 -17.57 6.60
CA THR A 128 7.07 -16.71 7.23
C THR A 128 7.60 -15.63 6.28
N MET A 129 7.80 -15.93 4.99
CA MET A 129 8.26 -14.91 4.03
C MET A 129 7.23 -13.81 3.79
N PRO A 130 5.93 -14.10 3.56
CA PRO A 130 4.91 -13.05 3.47
C PRO A 130 4.80 -12.19 4.72
N VAL A 131 4.82 -12.80 5.92
CA VAL A 131 4.78 -12.07 7.19
C VAL A 131 6.02 -11.18 7.36
N LEU A 132 7.21 -11.67 7.00
CA LEU A 132 8.42 -10.87 7.04
C LEU A 132 8.36 -9.71 6.02
N GLY A 133 7.72 -9.93 4.86
CA GLY A 133 7.38 -8.89 3.90
C GLY A 133 6.47 -7.80 4.50
N ILE A 134 5.41 -8.18 5.22
CA ILE A 134 4.54 -7.24 5.95
C ILE A 134 5.37 -6.36 6.89
N LEU A 135 6.20 -6.99 7.73
CA LEU A 135 7.05 -6.27 8.69
C LEU A 135 8.04 -5.34 7.98
N THR A 136 8.60 -5.80 6.87
CA THR A 136 9.48 -4.98 6.02
C THR A 136 8.74 -3.74 5.52
N GLY A 137 7.51 -3.90 5.03
CA GLY A 137 6.65 -2.79 4.60
C GLY A 137 6.42 -1.76 5.71
N LEU A 138 6.15 -2.21 6.93
CA LEU A 138 5.98 -1.34 8.10
C LEU A 138 7.27 -0.60 8.47
N VAL A 139 8.42 -1.29 8.45
CA VAL A 139 9.72 -0.65 8.70
C VAL A 139 10.01 0.41 7.65
N VAL A 140 9.77 0.12 6.37
CA VAL A 140 9.93 1.08 5.27
C VAL A 140 9.02 2.29 5.46
N LEU A 141 7.75 2.08 5.83
CA LEU A 141 6.82 3.17 6.15
C LEU A 141 7.37 4.04 7.29
N GLY A 142 7.79 3.42 8.39
CA GLY A 142 8.37 4.11 9.54
C GLY A 142 9.61 4.92 9.16
N LEU A 143 10.55 4.32 8.41
CA LEU A 143 11.73 5.02 7.92
C LEU A 143 11.37 6.20 7.01
N THR A 144 10.37 6.04 6.15
CA THR A 144 9.95 7.10 5.22
C THR A 144 9.29 8.28 5.94
N TYR A 145 8.70 8.06 7.13
CA TYR A 145 8.20 9.14 7.98
C TYR A 145 9.28 9.75 8.88
N VAL A 146 10.12 8.91 9.50
CA VAL A 146 11.15 9.35 10.45
C VAL A 146 12.27 10.12 9.75
N LEU A 147 12.71 9.68 8.56
CA LEU A 147 13.83 10.31 7.86
C LEU A 147 13.56 11.78 7.51
N PRO A 148 12.44 12.15 6.86
CA PRO A 148 12.11 13.55 6.63
C PRO A 148 11.99 14.33 7.93
N THR A 149 11.28 13.83 8.95
CA THR A 149 11.13 14.55 10.22
C THR A 149 12.46 14.78 10.95
N ALA A 150 13.43 13.86 10.81
CA ALA A 150 14.76 14.02 11.39
C ALA A 150 15.65 14.97 10.59
N LEU A 151 15.49 15.04 9.26
CA LEU A 151 16.36 15.81 8.35
C LEU A 151 15.81 17.20 8.02
N THR A 152 14.50 17.40 8.10
CA THR A 152 13.82 18.65 7.74
C THR A 152 12.80 19.01 8.82
N LYS A 153 12.68 20.31 9.15
CA LYS A 153 11.65 20.80 10.10
C LYS A 153 10.23 20.71 9.55
N ASP A 154 10.09 20.47 8.24
CA ASP A 154 8.81 20.26 7.57
C ASP A 154 8.49 18.78 7.44
N THR A 155 7.24 18.42 7.72
CA THR A 155 6.69 17.10 7.42
C THR A 155 6.42 17.01 5.93
N GLY A 156 7.32 16.40 5.17
CA GLY A 156 7.08 16.10 3.76
C GLY A 156 5.95 15.10 3.60
N GLU A 157 4.98 15.38 2.71
CA GLU A 157 3.98 14.39 2.32
C GLU A 157 4.63 13.30 1.47
N ILE A 158 4.47 12.05 1.89
CA ILE A 158 4.99 10.88 1.16
C ILE A 158 4.02 10.58 0.03
N ARG A 159 4.50 10.65 -1.22
CA ARG A 159 3.73 10.22 -2.39
C ARG A 159 3.40 8.72 -2.28
N PRO A 160 2.11 8.32 -2.31
CA PRO A 160 1.68 6.94 -2.13
C PRO A 160 2.38 5.96 -3.08
N LEU A 161 2.57 6.36 -4.34
CA LEU A 161 3.26 5.52 -5.34
C LEU A 161 4.72 5.23 -4.96
N THR A 162 5.43 6.19 -4.38
CA THR A 162 6.81 6.01 -3.92
C THR A 162 6.86 5.01 -2.77
N LEU A 163 5.92 5.12 -1.82
CA LEU A 163 5.80 4.18 -0.72
C LEU A 163 5.53 2.75 -1.23
N VAL A 164 4.59 2.60 -2.16
CA VAL A 164 4.27 1.30 -2.79
C VAL A 164 5.51 0.65 -3.39
N PHE A 165 6.28 1.42 -4.18
CA PHE A 165 7.48 0.91 -4.82
C PHE A 165 8.55 0.51 -3.79
N LEU A 166 8.78 1.33 -2.77
CA LEU A 166 9.75 1.04 -1.72
C LEU A 166 9.35 -0.19 -0.90
N CYS A 167 8.10 -0.29 -0.46
CA CYS A 167 7.61 -1.44 0.31
C CYS A 167 7.72 -2.73 -0.50
N LEU A 168 7.35 -2.71 -1.79
CA LEU A 168 7.46 -3.88 -2.67
C LEU A 168 8.92 -4.26 -2.91
N PHE A 169 9.79 -3.30 -3.23
CA PHE A 169 11.20 -3.55 -3.51
C PHE A 169 11.96 -4.06 -2.27
N CYS A 170 11.73 -3.44 -1.12
CA CYS A 170 12.29 -3.92 0.15
C CYS A 170 11.72 -5.29 0.52
N GLY A 171 10.44 -5.55 0.28
CA GLY A 171 9.83 -6.88 0.45
C GLY A 171 10.48 -7.97 -0.41
N ILE A 172 10.83 -7.66 -1.66
CA ILE A 172 11.57 -8.60 -2.54
C ILE A 172 12.96 -8.90 -1.98
N THR A 173 13.56 -7.93 -1.29
CA THR A 173 14.94 -8.00 -0.78
C THR A 173 15.01 -8.13 0.74
N THR A 174 13.93 -8.61 1.38
CA THR A 174 13.74 -8.54 2.83
C THR A 174 14.91 -9.07 3.64
N GLU A 175 15.50 -10.22 3.29
CA GLU A 175 16.65 -10.77 4.03
C GLU A 175 17.87 -9.82 3.97
N LYS A 176 18.15 -9.26 2.79
CA LYS A 176 19.24 -8.29 2.59
C LYS A 176 18.92 -6.97 3.28
N PHE A 177 17.65 -6.58 3.31
CA PHE A 177 17.19 -5.37 3.96
C PHE A 177 17.44 -5.43 5.47
N TYR A 178 17.00 -6.51 6.15
CA TYR A 178 17.26 -6.69 7.57
C TYR A 178 18.75 -6.82 7.89
N ALA A 179 19.52 -7.59 7.12
CA ALA A 179 20.97 -7.67 7.32
C ALA A 179 21.67 -6.30 7.20
N LYS A 180 21.18 -5.44 6.31
CA LYS A 180 21.70 -4.07 6.16
C LYS A 180 21.29 -3.18 7.32
N ILE A 181 20.06 -3.30 7.82
CA ILE A 181 19.60 -2.58 9.01
C ILE A 181 20.44 -2.97 10.23
N ASP A 182 20.64 -4.26 10.46
CA ASP A 182 21.47 -4.75 11.57
C ASP A 182 22.89 -4.18 11.47
N SER A 183 23.50 -4.22 10.27
CA SER A 183 24.82 -3.61 10.05
C SER A 183 24.85 -2.10 10.33
N PHE A 184 23.77 -1.37 10.05
CA PHE A 184 23.68 0.05 10.37
C PHE A 184 23.59 0.28 11.89
N PHE A 185 22.78 -0.51 12.60
CA PHE A 185 22.67 -0.41 14.06
C PHE A 185 23.97 -0.79 14.75
N ASP A 186 24.65 -1.84 14.28
CA ASP A 186 25.95 -2.25 14.80
C ASP A 186 26.97 -1.11 14.68
N LYS A 187 27.05 -0.45 13.53
CA LYS A 187 27.93 0.71 13.33
C LYS A 187 27.57 1.88 14.23
N LEU A 188 26.27 2.14 14.41
CA LEU A 188 25.79 3.24 15.23
C LEU A 188 26.06 3.02 16.73
N ILE A 189 25.96 1.77 17.19
CA ILE A 189 26.24 1.39 18.59
C ILE A 189 27.75 1.29 18.86
N THR A 190 28.52 0.72 17.93
CA THR A 190 29.97 0.50 18.12
C THR A 190 30.84 1.68 17.71
N GLY A 191 30.27 2.73 17.09
CA GLY A 191 30.97 3.97 16.75
C GLY A 191 32.08 3.81 15.71
N LYS A 192 32.09 2.70 14.95
CA LYS A 192 33.01 2.43 13.84
C LYS A 192 32.31 2.49 12.48
#